data_AF-R7U1C6-F1
#
_entry.id   AF-R7U1C6-F1
#
_cell.length_a   1.000
_cell.length_b   1.000
_cell.length_c   1.000
_cell.angle_alpha   90.00
_cell.angle_beta   90.00
_cell.angle_gamma   90.00
#
_symmetry.space_group_name_H-M   'P 1'
#
loop_
_entity.id
_entity.type
_entity.pdbx_description
1 polymer ?
#
loop_
_entity_poly.entity_id
_entity_poly.type
_entity_poly.pdbx_seq_one_letter_code
_entity_poly.pdbx_strand_id
1 'polypeptide(L)' 'EIADFLEEERGYRCCMHNRDFEPGKRILQQMGESIEGSRRVLCFLSPQFLDSRYCIWEFRQAYEADEMRGNRRLAIIVM' A
#
# COMPACT_ATOMS: atom_id res chain seq x y z
N GLU A 1 -4.60 -0.54 -15.05
CA GLU A 1 -4.00 0.60 -15.78
C GLU A 1 -2.67 1.06 -15.18
N ILE A 2 -2.62 1.71 -14.00
CA ILE A 2 -1.31 2.15 -13.45
C ILE A 2 -0.38 0.98 -13.11
N ALA A 3 -0.91 -0.10 -12.51
CA ALA A 3 -0.11 -1.27 -12.18
C ALA A 3 0.47 -1.92 -13.45
N ASP A 4 -0.36 -2.11 -14.48
CA ASP A 4 0.06 -2.71 -15.75
C ASP A 4 1.14 -1.85 -16.43
N PHE A 5 0.99 -0.52 -16.45
CA PHE A 5 2.03 0.39 -16.94
C PHE A 5 3.36 0.26 -16.16
N LEU A 6 3.29 0.16 -14.83
CA LEU A 6 4.47 0.02 -14.00
C LEU A 6 5.16 -1.34 -14.20
N GLU A 7 4.40 -2.41 -14.39
CA GLU A 7 4.93 -3.76 -14.58
C GLU A 7 5.44 -3.97 -16.02
N GLU A 8 4.65 -3.63 -17.04
CA GLU A 8 4.94 -3.93 -18.45
C GLU A 8 5.87 -2.89 -19.10
N GLU A 9 5.58 -1.59 -18.95
CA GLU A 9 6.35 -0.54 -19.62
C GLU A 9 7.58 -0.09 -18.83
N ARG A 10 7.51 -0.16 -17.49
CA ARG A 10 8.60 0.28 -16.60
C ARG A 10 9.39 -0.87 -15.97
N GLY A 11 8.93 -2.11 -16.08
CA GLY A 11 9.63 -3.29 -15.58
C GLY A 11 9.74 -3.35 -14.05
N TYR A 12 8.85 -2.67 -13.32
CA TYR A 12 8.81 -2.77 -11.87
C TYR A 12 8.10 -4.06 -11.45
N ARG A 13 8.46 -4.57 -10.25
CA ARG A 13 7.66 -5.58 -9.56
C ARG A 13 6.69 -4.85 -8.64
N CYS A 14 5.39 -4.98 -8.88
CA CYS A 14 4.37 -4.37 -8.04
C CYS A 14 3.74 -5.41 -7.11
N CYS A 15 3.37 -4.95 -5.91
CA CYS A 15 2.55 -5.70 -4.97
C CYS A 15 1.22 -4.96 -4.81
N MET A 16 0.11 -5.64 -5.08
CA MET A 16 -1.24 -5.11 -4.98
C MET A 16 -2.04 -5.86 -3.93
N HIS A 17 -2.63 -5.11 -2.99
CA HIS A 17 -3.37 -5.69 -1.85
C HIS A 17 -4.56 -6.57 -2.28
N ASN A 18 -5.18 -6.29 -3.42
CA ASN A 18 -6.34 -7.04 -3.94
C ASN A 18 -5.96 -8.23 -4.83
N ARG A 19 -4.68 -8.38 -5.20
CA ARG A 19 -4.17 -9.44 -6.09
C ARG A 19 -3.24 -10.40 -5.35
N ASP A 20 -2.30 -9.83 -4.58
CA ASP A 20 -1.13 -10.56 -4.08
C ASP A 20 -1.27 -10.94 -2.60
N PHE A 21 -2.25 -10.39 -1.88
CA PHE A 21 -2.49 -10.77 -0.49
C PHE A 21 -3.20 -12.11 -0.43
N GLU A 22 -2.66 -13.00 0.41
CA GLU A 22 -3.21 -14.31 0.64
C GLU A 22 -4.52 -14.20 1.44
N PRO A 23 -5.61 -14.79 0.92
CA PRO A 23 -6.86 -14.93 1.68
C PRO A 23 -6.63 -15.71 2.98
N GLY A 24 -7.27 -15.28 4.07
CA GLY A 24 -7.17 -15.94 5.38
C GLY A 24 -5.97 -15.51 6.22
N LYS A 25 -5.00 -14.79 5.67
CA LYS A 25 -3.97 -14.08 6.45
C LYS A 25 -4.47 -12.71 6.90
N ARG A 26 -3.92 -12.21 8.02
CA ARG A 26 -4.25 -10.88 8.54
C ARG A 26 -3.77 -9.81 7.57
N ILE A 27 -4.68 -9.00 7.07
CA ILE A 27 -4.40 -7.92 6.11
C ILE A 27 -3.33 -6.94 6.61
N LEU A 28 -3.38 -6.54 7.88
CA LEU A 28 -2.36 -5.67 8.50
C LEU A 28 -0.95 -6.24 8.45
N GLN A 29 -0.82 -7.54 8.70
CA GLN A 29 0.48 -8.20 8.69
C GLN A 29 1.04 -8.20 7.27
N GLN A 30 0.22 -8.55 6.28
CA GLN A 30 0.59 -8.55 4.87
C GLN A 30 0.90 -7.13 4.35
N MET A 31 0.16 -6.12 4.79
CA MET A 31 0.48 -4.71 4.52
C MET A 31 1.84 -4.34 5.08
N GLY A 32 2.11 -4.65 6.35
CA GLY A 32 3.40 -4.37 6.98
C GLY A 32 4.57 -5.03 6.24
N GLU A 33 4.45 -6.33 5.95
CA GLU A 33 5.45 -7.11 5.19
C GLU A 33 5.67 -6.54 3.78
N SER A 34 4.58 -6.17 3.09
CA SER A 34 4.66 -5.60 1.74
C SER A 34 5.28 -4.22 1.71
N ILE A 35 4.94 -3.36 2.68
CA ILE A 35 5.52 -2.03 2.84
C ILE A 35 7.01 -2.14 3.18
N GLU A 36 7.38 -3.07 4.07
CA GLU A 36 8.77 -3.30 4.44
C GLU A 36 9.61 -3.79 3.27
N GLY A 37 9.08 -4.71 2.45
CA GLY A 37 9.73 -5.22 1.24
C GLY A 37 9.75 -4.24 0.06
N SER A 38 9.00 -3.13 0.14
CA SER A 38 8.84 -2.19 -0.97
C SER A 38 9.81 -1.01 -0.92
N ARG A 39 10.34 -0.65 -2.09
CA ARG A 39 11.18 0.56 -2.26
C ARG A 39 10.36 1.84 -2.26
N ARG A 40 9.12 1.77 -2.74
CA ARG A 40 8.13 2.84 -2.81
C ARG A 40 6.75 2.24 -2.58
N VAL A 41 5.88 2.99 -1.93
CA VAL A 41 4.50 2.61 -1.64
C VAL A 41 3.59 3.65 -2.27
N LEU A 42 2.64 3.20 -3.08
CA LEU A 42 1.59 4.04 -3.66
C LEU A 42 0.29 3.75 -2.92
N CYS A 43 -0.28 4.75 -2.26
CA CYS A 43 -1.58 4.64 -1.61
C CYS A 43 -2.60 5.46 -2.39
N PHE A 44 -3.62 4.78 -2.92
CA PHE A 44 -4.73 5.40 -3.63
C PHE A 44 -5.88 5.64 -2.64
N LEU A 45 -6.12 6.91 -2.32
CA LEU A 45 -7.22 7.33 -1.45
C LEU A 45 -8.45 7.62 -2.30
N SER A 46 -9.50 6.84 -2.12
CA SER A 46 -10.84 7.13 -2.63
C SER A 46 -11.75 7.67 -1.52
N PRO A 47 -12.89 8.31 -1.83
CA PRO A 47 -13.86 8.71 -0.82
C PRO A 47 -14.32 7.53 0.06
N GLN A 48 -14.53 6.35 -0.53
CA GLN A 48 -14.93 5.14 0.19
C GLN A 48 -13.84 4.64 1.15
N PHE A 49 -12.57 4.85 0.78
CA PHE A 49 -11.45 4.55 1.66
C PHE A 49 -11.51 5.42 2.92
N LEU A 50 -11.83 6.70 2.77
CA LEU A 50 -11.92 7.66 3.87
C LEU A 50 -13.17 7.44 4.74
N ASP A 51 -14.26 6.93 4.17
CA ASP A 51 -15.46 6.59 4.94
C ASP A 51 -15.26 5.32 5.80
N SER A 52 -14.32 4.47 5.43
CA SER A 52 -13.98 3.27 6.19
C SER A 52 -12.99 3.58 7.32
N ARG A 53 -13.52 3.63 8.56
CA ARG A 53 -12.67 3.73 9.78
C ARG A 53 -11.63 2.64 9.87
N TYR A 54 -11.93 1.45 9.33
CA TYR A 54 -11.01 0.33 9.29
C TYR A 54 -9.85 0.64 8.34
N CYS A 55 -10.13 1.05 7.10
CA CYS A 55 -9.09 1.36 6.11
C CYS A 55 -8.20 2.54 6.53
N ILE A 56 -8.76 3.58 7.15
CA ILE A 56 -7.97 4.68 7.72
C ILE A 56 -7.05 4.18 8.83
N TRP A 57 -7.55 3.32 9.72
CA TRP A 57 -6.75 2.80 10.82
C TRP A 57 -5.61 1.91 10.31
N GLU A 58 -5.88 1.03 9.35
CA GLU A 58 -4.86 0.21 8.68
C GLU A 58 -3.77 1.07 8.02
N PHE A 59 -4.18 2.12 7.30
CA PHE A 59 -3.25 3.06 6.70
C PHE A 59 -2.38 3.79 7.72
N ARG A 60 -2.95 4.24 8.83
CA ARG A 60 -2.19 4.93 9.88
C ARG A 60 -1.13 4.03 10.49
N GLN A 61 -1.46 2.78 10.79
CA GLN A 61 -0.49 1.83 11.34
C GLN A 61 0.66 1.56 10.37
N ALA A 62 0.34 1.40 9.08
CA ALA A 62 1.33 1.29 8.01
C ALA A 62 2.21 2.55 7.86
N TYR A 63 1.59 3.73 7.93
CA TYR A 63 2.26 5.03 7.82
C TYR A 63 3.22 5.29 8.97
N GLU A 64 2.77 5.10 10.22
CA GLU A 64 3.58 5.28 11.42
C GLU A 64 4.82 4.36 11.40
N ALA A 65 4.65 3.12 10.96
CA ALA A 65 5.75 2.17 10.80
C ALA A 65 6.79 2.59 9.75
N ASP A 66 6.37 3.26 8.67
CA ASP A 66 7.29 3.81 7.65
C ASP A 66 7.99 5.09 8.13
N GLU A 67 7.23 6.00 8.77
CA GLU A 67 7.69 7.30 9.25
C GLU A 67 8.72 7.17 10.39
N MET A 68 8.48 6.29 11.36
CA MET A 68 9.42 6.01 12.45
C MET A 68 10.81 5.58 11.95
N ARG A 69 10.90 5.05 10.72
CA ARG A 69 12.16 4.60 10.11
C ARG A 69 12.84 5.67 9.25
N GLY A 70 12.29 6.90 9.17
CA GLY A 70 12.86 8.05 8.45
C GLY A 70 12.76 7.95 6.93
N ASN A 71 11.92 7.07 6.42
CA ASN A 71 11.83 6.76 5.00
C ASN A 71 10.72 7.57 4.32
N ARG A 72 11.03 8.29 3.24
CA ARG A 72 10.04 8.99 2.40
C ARG A 72 9.57 8.09 1.24
N ARG A 73 9.03 6.91 1.56
CA ARG A 73 8.68 5.88 0.55
C ARG A 73 7.24 5.97 0.08
N LEU A 74 6.37 6.56 0.88
CA LEU A 74 4.95 6.68 0.59
C LEU A 74 4.63 7.87 -0.32
N ALA A 75 3.93 7.61 -1.41
CA ALA A 75 3.22 8.63 -2.18
C ALA A 75 1.71 8.39 -2.08
N ILE A 76 0.97 9.44 -1.75
CA ILE A 76 -0.48 9.41 -1.60
C ILE A 76 -1.09 10.02 -2.87
N ILE A 77 -1.97 9.27 -3.51
CA ILE A 77 -2.71 9.68 -4.71
C ILE A 77 -4.17 9.76 -4.33
N VAL A 78 -4.74 10.96 -4.35
CA VAL A 78 -6.17 11.18 -4.09
C VAL A 78 -6.92 11.03 -5.43
N MET A 79 -7.92 10.15 -5.46
CA MET A 79 -8.79 9.91 -6.62
C MET A 79 -10.21 10.40 -6.38
#